data_AF-A0A1S3XGY9-F1
#
_entry.id   AF-A0A1S3XGY9-F1
#
_cell.length_a   1.000
_cell.length_b   1.000
_cell.length_c   1.000
_cell.angle_alpha   90.00
_cell.angle_beta   90.00
_cell.angle_gamma   90.00
#
_symmetry.space_group_name_H-M   'P 1'
#
loop_
_entity.id
_entity.type
_entity.pdbx_description
1 polymer ?
#
loop_
_entity_poly.entity_id
_entity_poly.type
_entity_poly.pdbx_seq_one_letter_code
_entity_poly.pdbx_strand_id
1 'polypeptide(L)'
;MNWNIPVISNKLERIFPCGFFDVMEHLPIHLVHEARLGGPVQCRWMYPFERTIGKCKRFVKQRNRIEGSICEAYLAKETAHFCSYYFDSHVPCARNRPNRHNVVIEIDPLYPPMSVFNQPGRGSKDRTKRGLSSMEYKSASNHVLLNCPEVQPFLNDFVSQFGHGAVYSTFEAWFKECVSASYILSHM
;
A
#
# COMPACT_ATOMS: atom_id res chain seq x y z
N MET A 1 58.59 -10.19 -32.39
CA MET A 1 57.87 -9.06 -31.76
C MET A 1 56.98 -9.64 -30.67
N ASN A 2 57.40 -9.51 -29.41
CA ASN A 2 56.67 -10.10 -28.28
C ASN A 2 55.70 -9.06 -27.73
N TRP A 3 54.41 -9.28 -27.95
CA TRP A 3 53.35 -8.50 -27.29
C TRP A 3 53.14 -9.05 -25.89
N ASN A 4 53.75 -8.42 -24.88
CA ASN A 4 53.41 -8.66 -23.49
C ASN A 4 52.04 -8.05 -23.22
N ILE A 5 50.99 -8.87 -23.33
CA ILE A 5 49.65 -8.51 -22.87
C ILE A 5 49.70 -8.44 -21.34
N PRO A 6 49.38 -7.31 -20.69
CA PRO A 6 49.29 -7.26 -19.24
C PRO A 6 48.06 -8.06 -18.80
N VAL A 7 48.27 -9.27 -18.28
CA VAL A 7 47.22 -10.08 -17.67
C VAL A 7 46.91 -9.46 -16.30
N ILE A 8 45.81 -8.72 -16.22
CA ILE A 8 45.31 -8.16 -14.96
C ILE A 8 44.57 -9.28 -14.21
N SER A 9 45.31 -10.20 -13.59
CA SER A 9 44.68 -11.31 -12.83
C SER A 9 44.32 -10.86 -11.41
N ASN A 10 43.07 -11.10 -11.03
CA ASN A 10 42.57 -10.82 -9.69
C ASN A 10 43.00 -11.94 -8.71
N LYS A 11 43.39 -11.61 -7.48
CA LYS A 11 43.91 -12.60 -6.49
C LYS A 11 42.96 -13.78 -6.23
N LEU A 12 41.66 -13.59 -6.45
CA LEU A 12 40.63 -14.61 -6.29
C LEU A 12 40.63 -15.67 -7.42
N GLU A 13 41.04 -15.31 -8.64
CA GLU A 13 41.15 -16.24 -9.77
C GLU A 13 42.24 -17.30 -9.58
N ARG A 14 43.16 -17.07 -8.63
CA ARG A 14 44.19 -18.06 -8.27
C ARG A 14 43.67 -19.16 -7.35
N ILE A 15 42.51 -18.96 -6.73
CA ILE A 15 41.95 -19.87 -5.70
C ILE A 15 40.80 -20.70 -6.28
N PHE A 16 39.98 -20.10 -7.15
CA PHE A 16 38.82 -20.77 -7.74
C PHE A 16 39.02 -21.02 -9.25
N PRO A 17 38.53 -22.15 -9.79
CA PRO A 17 38.64 -22.46 -11.21
C PRO A 17 37.93 -21.40 -12.07
N CYS A 18 38.43 -21.13 -13.26
CA CYS A 18 37.93 -20.07 -14.16
C CYS A 18 36.41 -20.15 -14.45
N GLY A 19 35.82 -21.36 -14.37
CA GLY A 19 34.37 -21.57 -14.53
C GLY A 19 33.51 -21.22 -13.31
N PHE A 20 34.11 -20.86 -12.16
CA PHE A 20 33.41 -20.45 -10.95
C PHE A 20 32.94 -18.99 -11.05
N PHE A 21 33.71 -18.13 -11.72
CA PHE A 21 33.35 -16.73 -11.96
C PHE A 21 32.35 -16.57 -13.11
N ASP A 22 31.19 -17.21 -12.98
CA ASP A 22 30.06 -16.87 -13.83
C ASP A 22 29.50 -15.48 -13.45
N VAL A 23 28.66 -14.93 -14.32
CA VAL A 23 28.05 -13.60 -14.10
C VAL A 23 27.25 -13.55 -12.79
N MET A 24 26.77 -14.70 -12.31
CA MET A 24 25.93 -14.80 -11.12
C MET A 24 26.73 -14.64 -9.82
N GLU A 25 27.98 -15.10 -9.78
CA GLU A 25 28.85 -14.92 -8.60
C GLU A 25 29.50 -13.53 -8.54
N HIS A 26 29.78 -12.93 -9.70
CA HIS A 26 30.35 -11.58 -9.74
C HIS A 26 29.33 -10.50 -9.38
N LEU A 27 28.06 -10.68 -9.75
CA LEU A 27 27.02 -9.68 -9.56
C LEU A 27 26.81 -9.29 -8.08
N PRO A 28 26.74 -10.20 -7.08
CA PRO A 28 26.67 -9.86 -5.67
C PRO A 28 27.85 -9.03 -5.17
N ILE A 29 29.08 -9.34 -5.62
CA ILE A 29 30.29 -8.63 -5.22
C ILE A 29 30.24 -7.19 -5.73
N HIS A 30 29.86 -7.00 -7.00
CA HIS A 30 29.69 -5.67 -7.59
C HIS A 30 28.52 -4.91 -6.97
N LEU A 31 27.38 -5.55 -6.73
CA LEU A 31 26.22 -4.91 -6.10
C LEU A 31 26.50 -4.45 -4.67
N VAL A 32 27.24 -5.23 -3.87
CA VAL A 32 27.63 -4.82 -2.51
C VAL A 32 28.61 -3.66 -2.56
N HIS A 33 29.55 -3.67 -3.50
CA HIS A 33 30.50 -2.57 -3.70
C HIS A 33 29.78 -1.29 -4.16
N GLU A 34 28.89 -1.38 -5.15
CA GLU A 34 28.03 -0.29 -5.59
C GLU A 34 27.09 0.18 -4.49
N ALA A 35 26.51 -0.72 -3.69
CA ALA A 35 25.67 -0.39 -2.54
C ALA A 35 26.46 0.43 -1.53
N ARG A 36 27.68 0.01 -1.21
CA ARG A 36 28.60 0.69 -0.29
C ARG A 36 29.08 2.04 -0.81
N LEU A 37 29.43 2.15 -2.09
CA LEU A 37 29.88 3.40 -2.71
C LEU A 37 28.74 4.41 -2.89
N GLY A 38 27.58 3.95 -3.34
CA GLY A 38 26.47 4.84 -3.69
C GLY A 38 25.52 5.18 -2.53
N GLY A 39 25.80 4.74 -1.31
CA GLY A 39 25.01 5.09 -0.12
C GLY A 39 23.56 4.57 -0.14
N PRO A 40 22.67 5.11 0.71
CA PRO A 40 21.28 4.66 0.85
C PRO A 40 20.55 4.58 -0.49
N VAL A 41 19.94 3.42 -0.76
CA VAL A 41 19.22 3.08 -1.99
C VAL A 41 18.15 4.13 -2.38
N GLN A 42 17.55 4.79 -1.38
CA GLN A 42 16.55 5.85 -1.57
C GLN A 42 17.03 7.02 -2.46
N CYS A 43 18.33 7.33 -2.46
CA CYS A 43 18.89 8.43 -3.27
C CYS A 43 19.22 8.01 -4.72
N ARG A 44 19.19 6.72 -5.03
CA ARG A 44 19.51 6.15 -6.35
C ARG A 44 18.30 5.56 -7.07
N TRP A 45 17.15 5.54 -6.43
CA TRP A 45 15.92 5.14 -7.10
C TRP A 45 15.60 6.13 -8.21
N MET A 46 15.54 5.63 -9.45
CA MET A 46 15.04 6.41 -10.58
C MET A 46 13.54 6.67 -10.47
N TYR A 47 12.83 5.89 -9.65
CA TYR A 47 11.37 5.96 -9.52
C TYR A 47 10.81 7.37 -9.28
N PRO A 48 11.32 8.21 -8.35
CA PRO A 48 10.82 9.58 -8.16
C PRO A 48 11.03 10.47 -9.39
N PHE A 49 12.16 10.31 -10.08
CA PHE A 49 12.49 11.05 -11.31
C PHE A 49 11.57 10.62 -12.46
N GLU A 50 11.42 9.32 -12.69
CA GLU A 50 10.53 8.75 -13.71
C GLU A 50 9.07 9.16 -13.47
N ARG A 51 8.62 9.16 -12.21
CA ARG A 51 7.27 9.60 -11.85
C ARG A 51 7.08 11.08 -12.12
N THR A 52 8.10 11.90 -11.89
CA THR A 52 8.08 13.34 -12.19
C THR A 52 8.06 13.58 -13.70
N ILE A 53 8.92 12.92 -14.47
CA ILE A 53 8.92 12.96 -15.94
C ILE A 53 7.56 12.50 -16.48
N GLY A 54 6.98 11.43 -15.92
CA GLY A 54 5.65 10.96 -16.28
C GLY A 54 4.53 11.98 -15.99
N LYS A 55 4.67 12.82 -14.95
CA LYS A 55 3.77 13.96 -14.73
C LYS A 55 3.99 15.04 -15.80
N CYS A 56 5.24 15.43 -16.07
CA CYS A 56 5.56 16.43 -17.10
C CYS A 56 5.07 16.01 -18.48
N LYS A 57 5.20 14.73 -18.86
CA LYS A 57 4.66 14.21 -20.12
C LYS A 57 3.14 14.43 -20.26
N ARG A 58 2.38 14.40 -19.17
CA ARG A 58 0.94 14.69 -19.19
C ARG A 58 0.61 16.18 -19.30
N PHE A 59 1.57 17.06 -19.00
CA PHE A 59 1.42 18.51 -19.17
C PHE A 59 1.63 18.97 -20.61
N VAL A 60 2.34 18.18 -21.43
CA VAL A 60 2.61 18.51 -22.84
C VAL A 60 1.33 18.35 -23.66
N LYS A 61 0.68 19.48 -23.95
CA LYS A 61 -0.46 19.55 -24.90
C LYS A 61 0.03 19.81 -26.32
N GLN A 62 1.09 20.60 -26.47
CA GLN A 62 1.69 20.96 -27.77
C GLN A 62 3.11 20.40 -27.89
N ARG A 63 3.30 19.43 -28.80
CA ARG A 63 4.61 18.77 -29.01
C ARG A 63 5.68 19.66 -29.64
N ASN A 64 5.28 20.75 -30.30
CA ASN A 64 6.21 21.72 -30.88
C ASN A 64 6.74 22.75 -29.86
N ARG A 65 6.18 22.80 -28.64
CA ARG A 65 6.56 23.73 -27.56
C ARG A 65 6.50 23.03 -26.20
N ILE A 66 7.35 22.03 -26.03
CA ILE A 66 7.33 21.12 -24.86
C ILE A 66 7.57 21.89 -23.56
N GLU A 67 8.62 22.70 -23.51
CA GLU A 67 9.00 23.46 -22.30
C GLU A 67 7.92 24.47 -21.92
N GLY A 68 7.43 25.25 -22.88
CA GLY A 68 6.34 26.21 -22.65
C GLY A 68 5.06 25.54 -22.13
N SER A 69 4.67 24.40 -22.71
CA SER A 69 3.51 23.64 -22.27
C SER A 69 3.66 23.07 -20.86
N ILE A 70 4.88 22.68 -20.46
CA ILE A 70 5.16 22.21 -19.09
C ILE A 70 5.09 23.39 -18.12
N CYS A 71 5.75 24.51 -18.43
CA CYS A 71 5.75 25.72 -17.60
C CYS A 71 4.34 26.27 -17.38
N GLU A 72 3.54 26.37 -18.45
CA GLU A 72 2.15 26.85 -18.38
C GLU A 72 1.29 25.95 -17.49
N ALA A 73 1.34 24.63 -17.70
CA ALA A 73 0.57 23.69 -16.90
C ALA A 73 1.01 23.67 -15.43
N TYR A 74 2.31 23.83 -15.18
CA TYR A 74 2.85 23.94 -13.83
C TYR A 74 2.36 25.21 -13.14
N LEU A 75 2.43 26.36 -13.81
CA LEU A 75 1.92 27.64 -13.30
C LEU A 75 0.43 27.54 -12.98
N ALA A 76 -0.39 27.03 -13.91
CA ALA A 76 -1.82 26.84 -13.68
C ALA A 76 -2.11 25.94 -12.47
N LYS A 77 -1.32 24.88 -12.29
CA LYS A 77 -1.45 23.97 -11.15
C LYS A 77 -1.07 24.64 -9.83
N GLU A 78 0.04 25.38 -9.77
CA GLU A 78 0.48 26.09 -8.56
C GLU A 78 -0.50 27.21 -8.19
N THR A 79 -0.97 28.00 -9.17
CA THR A 79 -1.98 29.03 -8.94
C THR A 79 -3.28 28.42 -8.41
N ALA A 80 -3.77 27.32 -9.00
CA ALA A 80 -4.96 26.63 -8.50
C ALA A 80 -4.76 26.06 -7.08
N HIS A 81 -3.55 25.57 -6.77
CA HIS A 81 -3.21 25.11 -5.42
C HIS A 81 -3.21 26.26 -4.42
N PHE A 82 -2.62 27.40 -4.77
CA PHE A 82 -2.61 28.60 -3.94
C PHE A 82 -4.03 29.15 -3.70
N CYS A 83 -4.84 29.26 -4.75
CA CYS A 83 -6.23 29.68 -4.64
C CYS A 83 -7.05 28.74 -3.73
N SER A 84 -6.71 27.45 -3.67
CA SER A 84 -7.43 26.47 -2.83
C SER A 84 -7.35 26.71 -1.31
N TYR A 85 -6.47 27.61 -0.86
CA TYR A 85 -6.41 28.02 0.54
C TYR A 85 -7.44 29.10 0.88
N TYR A 86 -7.93 29.83 -0.11
CA TYR A 86 -8.94 30.88 0.08
C TYR A 86 -10.38 30.35 -0.05
N PHE A 87 -10.56 29.09 -0.46
CA PHE A 87 -11.86 28.45 -0.53
C PHE A 87 -12.17 27.68 0.75
N ASP A 88 -13.46 27.63 1.10
CA ASP A 88 -13.96 26.82 2.20
C ASP A 88 -13.66 25.33 2.01
N SER A 89 -13.60 24.60 3.13
CA SER A 89 -13.19 23.18 3.18
C SER A 89 -14.05 22.26 2.32
N HIS A 90 -15.31 22.60 2.10
CA HIS A 90 -16.27 21.84 1.30
C HIS A 90 -16.12 22.07 -0.21
N VAL A 91 -15.39 23.09 -0.66
CA VAL A 91 -15.24 23.39 -2.09
C VAL A 91 -14.25 22.41 -2.73
N PRO A 92 -14.65 21.58 -3.69
CA PRO A 92 -13.78 20.56 -4.26
C PRO A 92 -12.60 21.17 -5.01
N CYS A 93 -11.39 20.85 -4.55
CA CYS A 93 -10.11 21.36 -4.98
C CYS A 93 -9.07 20.23 -5.05
N ALA A 94 -7.92 20.48 -5.68
CA ALA A 94 -6.83 19.49 -5.71
C ALA A 94 -6.35 19.06 -4.31
N ARG A 95 -6.48 19.95 -3.31
CA ARG A 95 -6.06 19.75 -1.91
C ARG A 95 -6.98 18.82 -1.12
N ASN A 96 -8.29 18.95 -1.27
CA ASN A 96 -9.29 18.14 -0.53
C ASN A 96 -9.87 17.01 -1.39
N ARG A 97 -9.40 16.83 -2.63
CA ARG A 97 -9.82 15.71 -3.47
C ARG A 97 -9.46 14.39 -2.77
N PRO A 98 -10.44 13.53 -2.47
CA PRO A 98 -10.15 12.24 -1.86
C PRO A 98 -9.25 11.41 -2.77
N ASN A 99 -8.44 10.54 -2.16
CA ASN A 99 -7.62 9.58 -2.90
C ASN A 99 -8.53 8.82 -3.88
N ARG A 100 -8.02 8.47 -5.08
CA ARG A 100 -8.76 7.72 -6.10
C ARG A 100 -9.39 6.41 -5.59
N HIS A 101 -8.88 5.90 -4.48
CA HIS A 101 -9.36 4.67 -3.82
C HIS A 101 -10.41 4.92 -2.73
N ASN A 102 -10.51 6.17 -2.24
CA ASN A 102 -11.49 6.56 -1.23
C ASN A 102 -12.77 6.98 -1.96
N VAL A 103 -13.80 6.15 -1.89
CA VAL A 103 -15.11 6.49 -2.44
C VAL A 103 -15.82 7.36 -1.40
N VAL A 104 -16.34 8.53 -1.77
CA VAL A 104 -17.27 9.23 -0.87
C VAL A 104 -18.57 8.45 -0.94
N ILE A 105 -18.85 7.61 0.06
CA ILE A 105 -20.17 7.00 0.23
C ILE A 105 -20.97 7.95 1.11
N GLU A 106 -22.18 8.29 0.69
CA GLU A 106 -23.16 8.93 1.56
C GLU A 106 -23.46 7.95 2.71
N ILE A 107 -22.89 8.24 3.88
CA ILE A 107 -23.16 7.48 5.09
C ILE A 107 -24.55 7.90 5.57
N ASP A 108 -25.45 6.94 5.71
CA ASP A 108 -26.73 7.15 6.39
C ASP A 108 -26.45 7.53 7.86
N PRO A 109 -26.84 8.74 8.32
CA PRO A 109 -26.65 9.16 9.70
C PRO A 109 -27.32 8.25 10.72
N LEU A 110 -28.37 7.51 10.31
CA LEU A 110 -29.09 6.59 11.19
C LEU A 110 -28.31 5.28 11.44
N TYR A 111 -27.39 4.93 10.55
CA TYR A 111 -26.61 3.69 10.63
C TYR A 111 -25.15 3.95 10.27
N PRO A 112 -24.37 4.60 11.17
CA PRO A 112 -22.96 4.82 10.94
C PRO A 112 -22.23 3.48 10.75
N PRO A 113 -21.31 3.35 9.78
CA PRO A 113 -20.57 2.12 9.56
C PRO A 113 -19.70 1.82 10.78
N MET A 114 -19.51 0.54 11.09
CA MET A 114 -18.57 0.11 12.13
C MET A 114 -17.18 0.70 11.87
N SER A 115 -16.41 0.96 12.93
CA SER A 115 -15.09 1.59 12.82
C SER A 115 -14.15 0.88 11.84
N VAL A 116 -14.25 -0.45 11.71
CA VAL A 116 -13.43 -1.26 10.77
C VAL A 116 -13.78 -1.00 9.30
N PHE A 117 -14.99 -0.52 9.01
CA PHE A 117 -15.51 -0.26 7.67
C PHE A 117 -15.67 1.24 7.36
N ASN A 118 -14.99 2.11 8.10
CA ASN A 118 -15.06 3.56 7.92
C ASN A 118 -14.38 4.08 6.64
N GLN A 119 -13.58 3.25 5.96
CA GLN A 119 -12.93 3.58 4.70
C GLN A 119 -13.55 2.80 3.54
N PRO A 120 -14.51 3.41 2.83
CA PRO A 120 -15.04 2.82 1.61
C PRO A 120 -13.98 2.73 0.51
N GLY A 121 -13.60 1.51 0.17
CA GLY A 121 -12.68 1.20 -0.92
C GLY A 121 -13.40 1.03 -2.26
N ARG A 122 -12.79 1.49 -3.34
CA ARG A 122 -13.24 1.14 -4.70
C ARG A 122 -12.71 -0.24 -5.10
N GLY A 123 -13.61 -1.17 -5.40
CA GLY A 123 -13.24 -2.46 -5.98
C GLY A 123 -12.51 -2.31 -7.33
N SER A 124 -11.57 -3.21 -7.61
CA SER A 124 -10.89 -3.27 -8.92
C SER A 124 -11.91 -3.41 -10.06
N LYS A 125 -11.64 -2.75 -11.18
CA LYS A 125 -12.49 -2.85 -12.40
C LYS A 125 -12.46 -4.27 -12.96
N ASP A 126 -11.28 -4.88 -12.94
CA ASP A 126 -11.08 -6.28 -13.32
C ASP A 126 -11.13 -7.12 -12.04
N ARG A 127 -12.25 -7.83 -11.85
CA ARG A 127 -12.46 -8.70 -10.70
C ARG A 127 -12.83 -10.09 -11.17
N THR A 128 -12.03 -11.08 -10.78
CA THR A 128 -12.42 -12.48 -10.81
C THR A 128 -13.30 -12.76 -9.58
N LYS A 129 -14.48 -13.34 -9.81
CA LYS A 129 -15.31 -13.83 -8.70
C LYS A 129 -14.70 -15.14 -8.21
N ARG A 130 -14.10 -15.11 -7.03
CA ARG A 130 -13.67 -16.31 -6.30
C ARG A 130 -14.46 -16.39 -5.01
N GLY A 131 -15.06 -17.55 -4.75
CA GLY A 131 -15.63 -17.85 -3.43
C GLY A 131 -14.51 -18.05 -2.40
N LEU A 132 -14.71 -17.53 -1.19
CA LEU A 132 -13.82 -17.82 -0.07
C LEU A 132 -14.08 -19.25 0.41
N SER A 133 -13.01 -19.98 0.71
CA SER A 133 -13.09 -21.25 1.43
C SER A 133 -13.59 -21.03 2.86
N SER A 134 -14.10 -22.08 3.50
CA SER A 134 -14.56 -22.01 4.89
C SER A 134 -13.48 -21.51 5.86
N MET A 135 -12.22 -21.86 5.61
CA MET A 135 -11.09 -21.40 6.42
C MET A 135 -10.78 -19.91 6.19
N GLU A 136 -10.78 -19.45 4.93
CA GLU A 136 -10.62 -18.02 4.61
C GLU A 136 -11.77 -17.20 5.21
N TYR A 137 -12.99 -17.70 5.14
CA TYR A 137 -14.16 -17.04 5.73
C TYR A 137 -14.04 -16.93 7.25
N LYS A 138 -13.68 -18.03 7.93
CA LYS A 138 -13.46 -18.03 9.39
C LYS A 138 -12.34 -17.07 9.79
N SER A 139 -11.23 -17.06 9.03
CA SER A 139 -10.12 -16.15 9.25
C SER A 139 -10.52 -14.68 9.09
N ALA A 140 -11.24 -14.34 8.01
CA ALA A 140 -11.72 -12.99 7.75
C ALA A 140 -12.74 -12.54 8.81
N SER A 141 -13.67 -13.40 9.19
CA SER A 141 -14.68 -13.14 10.23
C SER A 141 -14.00 -12.84 11.56
N ASN A 142 -13.08 -13.70 12.01
CA ASN A 142 -12.27 -13.49 13.21
C ASN A 142 -11.50 -12.17 13.13
N HIS A 143 -10.83 -11.89 12.00
CA HIS A 143 -10.08 -10.65 11.86
C HIS A 143 -10.97 -9.41 12.04
N VAL A 144 -12.16 -9.40 11.44
CA VAL A 144 -13.10 -8.28 11.60
C VAL A 144 -13.53 -8.14 13.05
N LEU A 145 -13.96 -9.21 13.70
CA LEU A 145 -14.45 -9.17 15.09
C LEU A 145 -13.38 -8.73 16.08
N LEU A 146 -12.16 -9.26 15.95
CA LEU A 146 -11.06 -8.99 16.89
C LEU A 146 -10.51 -7.57 16.77
N ASN A 147 -10.61 -6.95 15.59
CA ASN A 147 -10.13 -5.59 15.34
C ASN A 147 -11.24 -4.53 15.43
N CYS A 148 -12.47 -4.93 15.77
CA CYS A 148 -13.59 -4.02 15.93
C CYS A 148 -13.62 -3.47 17.36
N PRO A 149 -13.43 -2.14 17.57
CA PRO A 149 -13.53 -1.52 18.89
C PRO A 149 -14.85 -1.81 19.60
N GLU A 150 -15.95 -1.84 18.84
CA GLU A 150 -17.31 -2.07 19.32
C GLU A 150 -17.50 -3.49 19.88
N VAL A 151 -16.66 -4.44 19.45
CA VAL A 151 -16.71 -5.86 19.88
C VAL A 151 -15.77 -6.13 21.06
N GLN A 152 -14.84 -5.22 21.38
CA GLN A 152 -13.87 -5.41 22.48
C GLN A 152 -14.49 -5.72 23.85
N PRO A 153 -15.62 -5.11 24.27
CA PRO A 153 -16.24 -5.45 25.55
C PRO A 153 -16.63 -6.94 25.62
N PHE A 154 -17.26 -7.45 24.56
CA PHE A 154 -17.65 -8.86 24.46
C PHE A 154 -16.45 -9.80 24.43
N LEU A 155 -15.36 -9.37 23.78
CA LEU A 155 -14.12 -10.13 23.76
C LEU A 155 -13.51 -10.25 25.16
N ASN A 156 -13.48 -9.17 25.93
CA ASN A 156 -12.96 -9.17 27.30
C ASN A 156 -13.81 -10.07 28.21
N ASP A 157 -15.14 -9.99 28.08
CA ASP A 157 -16.07 -10.86 28.82
C ASP A 157 -15.84 -12.33 28.48
N PHE A 158 -15.70 -12.65 27.19
CA PHE A 158 -15.41 -14.02 26.75
C PHE A 158 -14.07 -14.52 27.29
N VAL A 159 -13.01 -13.71 27.21
CA VAL A 159 -11.68 -14.07 27.73
C VAL A 159 -11.72 -14.28 29.25
N SER A 160 -12.51 -13.50 29.98
CA SER A 160 -12.66 -13.68 31.43
C SER A 160 -13.30 -15.03 31.80
N GLN A 161 -14.21 -15.54 30.96
CA GLN A 161 -14.95 -16.78 31.22
C GLN A 161 -14.24 -18.03 30.68
N PHE A 162 -13.68 -17.96 29.48
CA PHE A 162 -13.16 -19.12 28.73
C PHE A 162 -11.65 -19.07 28.51
N GLY A 163 -10.99 -17.96 28.85
CA GLY A 163 -9.56 -17.75 28.63
C GLY A 163 -9.18 -17.43 27.19
N HIS A 164 -7.94 -16.96 27.00
CA HIS A 164 -7.44 -16.53 25.69
C HIS A 164 -7.34 -17.66 24.64
N GLY A 165 -7.20 -18.93 25.06
CA GLY A 165 -7.00 -20.06 24.16
C GLY A 165 -8.20 -20.38 23.26
N ALA A 166 -9.41 -19.99 23.66
CA ALA A 166 -10.65 -20.29 22.95
C ALA A 166 -11.07 -19.21 21.94
N VAL A 167 -10.36 -18.07 21.88
CA VAL A 167 -10.79 -16.90 21.10
C VAL A 167 -10.90 -17.21 19.61
N TYR A 168 -9.87 -17.80 19.00
CA TYR A 168 -9.90 -18.05 17.54
C TYR A 168 -10.79 -19.24 17.13
N SER A 169 -11.15 -20.11 18.08
CA SER A 169 -11.89 -21.34 17.80
C SER A 169 -13.40 -21.16 17.92
N THR A 170 -13.86 -20.57 19.03
CA THR A 170 -15.29 -20.57 19.43
C THR A 170 -15.91 -19.18 19.63
N PHE A 171 -15.11 -18.11 19.73
CA PHE A 171 -15.63 -16.76 19.97
C PHE A 171 -16.67 -16.32 18.94
N GLU A 172 -16.46 -16.58 17.65
CA GLU A 172 -17.41 -16.21 16.59
C GLU A 172 -18.80 -16.81 16.81
N ALA A 173 -18.87 -18.08 17.22
CA ALA A 173 -20.13 -18.78 17.46
C ALA A 173 -20.83 -18.23 18.71
N TRP A 174 -20.07 -18.08 19.81
CA TRP A 174 -20.55 -17.50 21.06
C TRP A 174 -21.07 -16.07 20.87
N PHE A 175 -20.32 -15.23 20.14
CA PHE A 175 -20.69 -13.86 19.87
C PHE A 175 -22.01 -13.77 19.09
N LYS A 176 -22.23 -14.65 18.09
CA LYS A 176 -23.50 -14.72 17.35
C LYS A 176 -24.69 -15.08 18.25
N GLU A 177 -24.49 -15.98 19.21
CA GLU A 177 -25.52 -16.36 20.19
C GLU A 177 -25.80 -15.23 21.19
N CYS A 178 -24.78 -14.55 21.69
CA CYS A 178 -24.94 -13.44 22.62
C CYS A 178 -25.70 -12.26 21.99
N VAL A 179 -25.36 -11.90 20.75
CA VAL A 179 -26.04 -10.80 20.04
C VAL A 179 -27.48 -11.18 19.70
N SER A 180 -27.75 -12.42 19.28
CA SER A 180 -29.12 -12.86 18.95
C SER A 180 -30.01 -12.91 20.19
N ALA A 181 -29.49 -13.38 21.33
CA ALA A 181 -30.20 -13.36 22.60
C ALA A 181 -30.50 -11.93 23.08
N SER A 182 -29.55 -11.00 22.90
CA SER A 182 -29.72 -9.60 23.30
C SER A 182 -30.76 -8.86 22.44
N TYR A 183 -30.81 -9.15 21.13
CA TYR A 183 -31.78 -8.57 20.20
C TYR A 183 -33.22 -9.02 20.48
N ILE A 184 -33.39 -10.28 20.93
CA ILE A 184 -34.71 -10.81 21.33
C ILE A 184 -35.23 -10.11 22.58
N LEU A 185 -34.35 -9.76 23.53
CA LEU A 185 -34.72 -9.07 24.77
C LEU A 185 -35.04 -7.58 24.57
N SER A 186 -34.52 -6.92 23.52
CA SER A 186 -34.83 -5.52 23.22
C SER A 186 -36.10 -5.32 22.38
N HIS A 187 -36.71 -6.40 21.88
CA HIS A 187 -37.92 -6.39 21.06
C HIS A 187 -39.11 -7.14 21.70
N MET A 188 -39.02 -7.44 23.01
CA MET A 188 -40.14 -7.77 23.89
C MET A 188 -40.50 -6.55 24.75
#